data_AF-A0A6P1YBT8-F1
#
_entry.id   AF-A0A6P1YBT8-F1
#
_cell.length_a   1.000
_cell.length_b   1.000
_cell.length_c   1.000
_cell.angle_alpha   90.00
_cell.angle_beta   90.00
_cell.angle_gamma   90.00
#
_symmetry.space_group_name_H-M   'P 1'
#
loop_
_entity.id
_entity.type
_entity.pdbx_description
1 polymer ?
#
loop_
_entity_poly.entity_id
_entity_poly.type
_entity_poly.pdbx_seq_one_letter_code
_entity_poly.pdbx_strand_id
1 'polypeptide(L)' 'MLSREKLDRINYLARKSKIEGLTKEEKEEQQVLRKEYLKNFRENFKRQLESIKFVE' A
#
# COMPACT_ATOMS: atom_id res chain seq x y z
N MET A 1 2.99 9.04 -4.41
CA MET A 1 1.62 8.49 -4.25
C MET A 1 1.50 7.33 -5.21
N LEU A 2 1.02 6.16 -4.78
CA LEU A 2 0.90 5.00 -5.68
C LEU A 2 -0.21 5.26 -6.72
N SER A 3 -0.05 4.79 -7.95
CA SER A 3 -1.09 4.90 -8.99
C SER A 3 -2.36 4.15 -8.57
N ARG A 4 -3.53 4.68 -8.97
CA ARG A 4 -4.84 4.09 -8.64
C ARG A 4 -4.94 2.63 -9.06
N GLU A 5 -4.45 2.29 -10.25
CA GLU A 5 -4.42 0.90 -10.76
C GLU A 5 -3.69 -0.08 -9.82
N LYS A 6 -2.55 0.33 -9.23
CA LYS A 6 -1.81 -0.51 -8.29
C LYS A 6 -2.56 -0.68 -6.97
N LEU A 7 -3.28 0.37 -6.52
CA LEU A 7 -4.14 0.32 -5.34
C LEU A 7 -5.33 -0.62 -5.55
N ASP A 8 -6.00 -0.53 -6.70
CA ASP A 8 -7.08 -1.44 -7.08
C ASP A 8 -6.58 -2.90 -7.14
N ARG A 9 -5.38 -3.12 -7.68
CA ARG A 9 -4.76 -4.45 -7.69
C ARG A 9 -4.49 -4.99 -6.29
N ILE A 10 -3.97 -4.17 -5.38
CA ILE A 10 -3.78 -4.55 -3.96
C ILE A 10 -5.12 -4.93 -3.32
N ASN A 11 -6.17 -4.15 -3.56
CA ASN A 11 -7.51 -4.42 -3.01
C ASN A 11 -8.13 -5.69 -3.59
N TYR A 12 -7.96 -5.92 -4.89
CA TYR A 12 -8.39 -7.14 -5.55
C TYR A 12 -7.70 -8.38 -4.95
N LEU A 13 -6.38 -8.37 -4.85
CA LEU A 13 -5.61 -9.46 -4.22
C LEU A 13 -6.00 -9.64 -2.75
N ALA A 14 -6.24 -8.55 -2.02
CA ALA A 14 -6.69 -8.63 -0.62
C ALA A 14 -8.08 -9.25 -0.48
N ARG A 15 -9.02 -8.94 -1.39
CA ARG A 15 -10.35 -9.56 -1.42
C ARG A 15 -10.25 -11.05 -1.78
N LYS A 16 -9.50 -11.38 -2.83
CA LYS A 16 -9.28 -12.77 -3.25
C LYS A 16 -8.65 -13.61 -2.14
N SER A 17 -7.66 -13.05 -1.43
CA SER A 17 -7.03 -13.69 -0.26
C SER A 17 -8.02 -14.06 0.85
N LYS A 18 -9.07 -13.25 1.06
CA LYS A 18 -10.09 -13.50 2.09
C LYS A 18 -11.14 -14.53 1.67
N ILE A 19 -11.43 -14.65 0.38
CA ILE A 19 -12.53 -15.49 -0.11
C ILE A 19 -12.01 -16.87 -0.51
N GLU A 20 -11.00 -16.92 -1.36
CA GLU A 20 -10.51 -18.15 -2.00
C GLU A 20 -9.07 -18.50 -1.60
N GLY A 21 -8.35 -17.53 -1.01
CA GLY A 21 -6.91 -17.63 -0.79
C GLY A 21 -6.12 -17.11 -1.99
N LEU A 22 -4.81 -16.97 -1.81
CA LEU A 22 -3.89 -16.51 -2.86
C LEU A 22 -2.94 -17.64 -3.24
N THR A 23 -2.66 -17.75 -4.53
CA THR A 23 -1.55 -18.58 -5.02
C THR A 23 -0.21 -18.00 -4.55
N LYS A 24 0.87 -18.78 -4.66
CA LYS A 24 2.22 -18.30 -4.30
C LYS A 24 2.61 -17.06 -5.09
N GLU A 25 2.37 -17.07 -6.39
CA GLU A 25 2.67 -15.95 -7.29
C GLU A 25 1.88 -14.69 -6.91
N GLU A 26 0.58 -14.84 -6.59
CA GLU A 26 -0.26 -13.73 -6.16
C GLU A 26 0.16 -13.17 -4.79
N LYS A 27 0.65 -14.02 -3.88
CA LYS A 27 1.21 -13.57 -2.60
C LYS A 27 2.48 -12.75 -2.80
N GLU A 28 3.37 -13.19 -3.71
CA GLU A 28 4.57 -12.42 -4.06
C GLU A 28 4.20 -11.08 -4.68
N GLU A 29 3.27 -11.06 -5.64
CA GLU A 29 2.76 -9.82 -6.25
C GLU A 29 2.18 -8.89 -5.17
N GLN A 30 1.35 -9.41 -4.27
CA GLN A 30 0.77 -8.63 -3.19
C GLN A 30 1.84 -8.06 -2.24
N GLN A 31 2.89 -8.82 -1.93
CA GLN A 31 3.99 -8.34 -1.09
C GLN A 31 4.78 -7.23 -1.75
N VAL A 32 5.10 -7.37 -3.03
CA VAL A 32 5.83 -6.35 -3.81
C VAL A 32 5.02 -5.06 -3.86
N LEU A 33 3.74 -5.16 -4.21
CA LEU A 33 2.84 -4.01 -4.27
C LEU A 33 2.67 -3.33 -2.90
N ARG A 34 2.55 -4.11 -1.82
CA ARG A 34 2.48 -3.56 -0.45
C ARG A 34 3.78 -2.87 -0.02
N LYS A 35 4.95 -3.41 -0.36
CA LYS A 35 6.23 -2.75 -0.08
C LYS A 35 6.34 -1.41 -0.80
N GLU A 36 5.94 -1.35 -2.07
CA GLU A 36 5.96 -0.12 -2.85
C GLU A 36 4.97 0.93 -2.30
N TYR A 37 3.77 0.48 -1.91
CA TYR A 37 2.78 1.31 -1.23
C TYR A 37 3.33 1.89 0.08
N LEU A 38 3.89 1.05 0.95
CA LEU A 38 4.44 1.47 2.23
C LEU A 38 5.62 2.42 2.09
N LYS A 39 6.49 2.22 1.10
CA LYS A 39 7.59 3.14 0.81
C LYS A 39 7.05 4.53 0.45
N ASN A 40 6.11 4.59 -0.50
CA ASN A 40 5.46 5.83 -0.89
C ASN A 40 4.69 6.48 0.27
N PHE A 41 4.00 5.68 1.08
CA PHE A 41 3.24 6.14 2.23
C PHE A 41 4.17 6.73 3.29
N ARG A 42 5.27 6.06 3.65
CA ARG A 42 6.26 6.57 4.62
C ARG A 42 6.87 7.90 4.19
N GLU A 43 7.22 8.04 2.91
CA GLU A 43 7.74 9.30 2.37
C GLU A 43 6.71 10.44 2.46
N ASN A 44 5.44 10.16 2.14
CA ASN A 44 4.37 11.14 2.28
C ASN A 44 4.05 11.46 3.75
N PHE A 45 4.07 10.45 4.61
CA PHE A 45 3.79 10.60 6.03
C PHE A 45 4.89 11.40 6.74
N LYS A 46 6.17 11.18 6.40
CA LYS A 46 7.29 11.98 6.91
C LYS A 46 7.11 13.47 6.55
N ARG A 47 6.76 13.76 5.29
CA ARG A 47 6.45 15.14 4.86
C ARG A 47 5.26 15.74 5.61
N GLN A 48 4.22 14.95 5.88
CA GLN A 48 3.09 15.41 6.68
C GLN A 48 3.48 15.71 8.13
N LEU A 49 4.29 14.86 8.76
CA LEU A 49 4.82 15.08 10.11
C LEU A 49 5.69 16.35 10.20
N GLU A 50 6.56 16.58 9.21
CA GLU A 50 7.34 17.82 9.12
C GLU A 50 6.48 19.08 8.94
N SER A 51 5.28 18.92 8.37
CA SER A 51 4.29 20.00 8.22
C SER A 51 3.42 20.22 9.45
N ILE A 52 3.51 19.38 10.49
CA ILE A 52 2.81 19.62 11.76
C ILE A 52 3.52 20.78 12.46
N LYS A 53 2.99 21.98 12.28
CA LYS A 53 3.34 23.12 13.14
C LYS A 53 2.62 22.95 14.46
N PHE A 54 3.38 23.00 15.55
CA PHE A 54 2.81 23.27 16.87
C PHE A 54 2.08 24.60 16.79
N VAL A 55 0.80 24.60 17.13
CA VAL A 55 0.01 25.82 17.30
C VAL A 55 -0.06 26.04 18.80
N GLU A 56 0.57 27.12 19.27
CA GLU A 56 0.55 27.56 20.68
C GLU A 56 -0.64 28.49 20.93
#